data_AF-A0A9C9G2I1-F1
#
_entry.id   AF-A0A9C9G2I1-F1
#
_cell.length_a   1.000
_cell.length_b   1.000
_cell.length_c   1.000
_cell.angle_alpha   90.00
_cell.angle_beta   90.00
_cell.angle_gamma   90.00
#
_symmetry.space_group_name_H-M   'P 1'
#
loop_
_entity.id
_entity.type
_entity.pdbx_description
1 polymer ?
#
loop_
_entity_poly.entity_id
_entity_poly.type
_entity_poly.pdbx_seq_one_letter_code
_entity_poly.pdbx_strand_id
1 'polypeptide(L)'
;MNIQKHTYPAMLAAVQAFHNKHALRQEGGEDMPYRVALMAEELGEISACVTKGKPQSELAEECADLLILLLGTAIAGEFDLQQAFWDKMTKLEGRSSRVVNGRIRVSEFTDS
;
A
#
# COMPACT_ATOMS: atom_id res chain seq x y z
N MET A 1 -21.97 -4.83 -14.94
CA MET A 1 -21.63 -3.46 -14.52
C MET A 1 -20.20 -3.21 -14.94
N ASN A 2 -19.95 -2.30 -15.89
CA ASN A 2 -18.62 -2.05 -16.42
C ASN A 2 -17.87 -1.14 -15.42
N ILE A 3 -17.17 -1.75 -14.46
CA ILE A 3 -16.38 -0.98 -13.49
C ILE A 3 -15.29 -0.26 -14.28
N GLN A 4 -15.27 1.08 -14.25
CA GLN A 4 -14.14 1.83 -14.74
C GLN A 4 -12.94 1.51 -13.83
N LYS A 5 -12.10 0.57 -14.26
CA LYS A 5 -10.97 0.00 -13.51
C LYS A 5 -9.88 1.02 -13.12
N HIS A 6 -10.02 2.27 -13.53
CA HIS A 6 -9.00 3.31 -13.40
C HIS A 6 -9.23 4.25 -12.20
N THR A 7 -10.25 4.02 -11.38
CA THR A 7 -10.52 4.88 -10.23
C THR A 7 -10.16 4.19 -8.92
N TYR A 8 -9.68 4.96 -7.94
CA TYR A 8 -9.40 4.45 -6.61
C TYR A 8 -10.64 3.78 -5.94
N PRO A 9 -11.86 4.35 -6.04
CA PRO A 9 -13.07 3.66 -5.58
C PRO A 9 -13.31 2.30 -6.25
N ALA A 10 -12.98 2.16 -7.54
CA ALA A 10 -13.10 0.87 -8.23
C ALA A 10 -12.12 -0.17 -7.68
N MET A 11 -10.91 0.25 -7.30
CA MET A 11 -9.92 -0.61 -6.65
C MET A 11 -10.40 -1.07 -5.27
N LEU A 12 -10.85 -0.13 -4.43
CA LEU A 12 -11.45 -0.46 -3.13
C LEU A 12 -12.64 -1.42 -3.26
N ALA A 13 -13.54 -1.16 -4.19
CA ALA A 13 -14.69 -2.03 -4.42
C ALA A 13 -14.27 -3.45 -4.85
N ALA A 14 -13.22 -3.59 -5.66
CA ALA A 14 -12.67 -4.89 -6.04
C ALA A 14 -12.08 -5.64 -4.84
N VAL A 15 -11.31 -4.96 -3.99
CA VAL A 15 -10.75 -5.56 -2.77
C VAL A 15 -11.83 -5.92 -1.76
N GLN A 16 -12.86 -5.08 -1.58
CA GLN A 16 -14.01 -5.39 -0.73
C GLN A 16 -14.77 -6.62 -1.25
N ALA A 17 -14.98 -6.72 -2.56
CA ALA A 17 -15.62 -7.89 -3.15
C ALA A 17 -14.79 -9.17 -2.92
N PHE A 18 -13.46 -9.07 -2.95
CA PHE A 18 -12.56 -10.16 -2.59
C PHE A 18 -12.71 -10.54 -1.10
N HIS A 19 -12.67 -9.58 -0.18
CA HIS A 19 -12.90 -9.83 1.26
C HIS A 19 -14.23 -10.55 1.51
N ASN A 20 -15.31 -10.07 0.89
CA ASN A 20 -16.65 -10.64 1.03
C ASN A 20 -16.73 -12.06 0.46
N LYS A 21 -16.14 -12.28 -0.72
CA LYS A 21 -16.12 -13.59 -1.39
C LYS A 21 -15.42 -14.66 -0.53
N HIS A 22 -14.40 -14.25 0.22
CA HIS A 22 -13.57 -15.14 1.03
C HIS A 22 -13.89 -15.08 2.53
N ALA A 23 -14.96 -14.38 2.92
CA ALA A 23 -15.38 -14.25 4.32
C ALA A 23 -14.27 -13.76 5.26
N LEU A 24 -13.35 -12.91 4.78
CA LEU A 24 -12.13 -12.56 5.52
C LEU A 24 -12.42 -11.94 6.90
N ARG A 25 -13.52 -11.19 7.02
CA ARG A 25 -13.97 -10.64 8.30
C ARG A 25 -14.32 -11.73 9.32
N GLN A 26 -15.00 -12.79 8.89
CA GLN A 26 -15.41 -13.89 9.76
C GLN A 26 -14.25 -14.84 10.05
N GLU A 27 -13.34 -15.02 9.08
CA GLU A 27 -12.23 -15.98 9.15
C GLU A 27 -10.92 -15.38 9.69
N GLY A 28 -10.96 -14.15 10.24
CA GLY A 28 -9.79 -13.48 10.83
C GLY A 28 -8.83 -12.81 9.85
N GLY A 29 -9.11 -12.84 8.54
CA GLY A 29 -8.34 -12.16 7.49
C GLY A 29 -8.37 -10.63 7.54
N GLU A 30 -9.23 -10.05 8.36
CA GLU A 30 -9.28 -8.60 8.63
C GLU A 30 -8.57 -8.20 9.95
N ASP A 31 -8.02 -9.15 10.71
CA ASP A 31 -7.27 -8.85 11.94
C ASP A 31 -6.00 -8.03 11.67
N MET A 32 -5.82 -6.89 12.36
CA MET A 32 -4.73 -5.94 12.08
C MET A 32 -3.33 -6.56 12.22
N PRO A 33 -3.00 -7.28 13.31
CA PRO A 33 -1.75 -8.05 13.39
C PRO A 33 -1.52 -8.98 12.19
N TYR A 34 -2.55 -9.72 11.78
CA TYR A 34 -2.45 -10.60 10.62
C TYR A 34 -2.19 -9.84 9.32
N ARG A 35 -2.88 -8.72 9.09
CA ARG A 35 -2.65 -7.88 7.91
C ARG A 35 -1.25 -7.28 7.86
N VAL A 36 -0.70 -6.88 9.01
CA VAL A 36 0.68 -6.40 9.11
C VAL A 36 1.67 -7.53 8.79
N ALA A 37 1.40 -8.75 9.24
CA ALA A 37 2.24 -9.91 8.91
C ALA A 37 2.25 -10.17 7.40
N LEU A 38 1.08 -10.15 6.74
CA LEU A 38 1.00 -10.27 5.28
C LEU A 38 1.75 -9.16 4.55
N MET A 39 1.62 -7.90 4.96
CA MET A 39 2.38 -6.81 4.35
C MET A 39 3.90 -6.96 4.51
N ALA A 40 4.34 -7.57 5.63
CA ALA A 40 5.75 -7.86 5.84
C ALA A 40 6.26 -8.99 4.93
N GLU A 41 5.41 -9.95 4.59
CA GLU A 41 5.69 -11.02 3.63
C GLU A 41 5.94 -10.44 2.22
N GLU A 42 5.03 -9.62 1.71
CA GLU A 42 5.16 -8.95 0.40
C GLU A 42 6.43 -8.07 0.33
N LEU A 43 6.76 -7.37 1.41
CA LEU A 43 8.01 -6.61 1.49
C LEU A 43 9.25 -7.51 1.39
N GLY A 44 9.17 -8.74 1.90
CA GLY A 44 10.19 -9.77 1.74
C GLY A 44 10.33 -10.22 0.28
N GLU A 45 9.21 -10.38 -0.43
CA GLU A 45 9.19 -10.75 -1.85
C GLU A 45 9.74 -9.63 -2.74
N ILE A 46 9.31 -8.39 -2.51
CA ILE A 46 9.91 -7.18 -3.13
C ILE A 46 11.43 -7.15 -2.92
N SER A 47 11.89 -7.39 -1.68
CA SER A 47 13.32 -7.42 -1.35
C SER A 47 14.05 -8.53 -2.12
N ALA A 48 13.45 -9.71 -2.23
CA ALA A 48 13.99 -10.81 -3.02
C ALA A 48 14.07 -10.45 -4.51
N CYS A 49 13.07 -9.78 -5.07
CA CYS A 49 13.08 -9.31 -6.45
C CYS A 49 14.26 -8.36 -6.73
N VAL A 50 14.45 -7.36 -5.86
CA VAL A 50 15.53 -6.37 -6.00
C VAL A 50 16.91 -7.00 -5.82
N THR A 51 17.10 -7.80 -4.77
CA THR A 51 18.42 -8.34 -4.41
C THR A 51 18.89 -9.47 -5.33
N LYS A 52 17.95 -10.22 -5.91
CA LYS A 52 18.25 -11.34 -6.82
C LYS A 52 18.16 -10.96 -8.30
N GLY A 53 17.93 -9.69 -8.62
CA GLY A 53 17.86 -9.19 -9.99
C GLY A 53 16.71 -9.83 -10.80
N LYS A 54 15.54 -10.02 -10.17
CA LYS A 54 14.36 -10.56 -10.84
C LYS A 54 13.84 -9.58 -11.91
N PRO A 55 13.07 -10.07 -12.90
CA PRO A 55 12.42 -9.23 -13.90
C PRO A 55 11.55 -8.12 -13.28
N GLN A 56 11.48 -6.98 -13.95
CA GLN A 56 10.63 -5.86 -13.53
C GLN A 56 9.15 -6.23 -13.44
N SER A 57 8.69 -7.22 -14.22
CA SER A 57 7.32 -7.72 -14.14
C SER A 57 7.02 -8.39 -12.81
N GLU A 58 7.96 -9.20 -12.28
CA GLU A 58 7.82 -9.82 -10.95
C GLU A 58 7.77 -8.73 -9.87
N LEU A 59 8.71 -7.76 -9.90
CA LEU A 59 8.69 -6.64 -8.95
C LEU A 59 7.37 -5.84 -8.99
N ALA A 60 6.79 -5.65 -10.18
CA ALA A 60 5.52 -4.96 -10.34
C ALA A 60 4.34 -5.75 -9.75
N GLU A 61 4.38 -7.08 -9.81
CA GLU A 61 3.40 -7.98 -9.20
C GLU A 61 3.43 -7.86 -7.68
N GLU A 62 4.62 -8.01 -7.06
CA GLU A 62 4.76 -7.87 -5.60
C GLU A 62 4.36 -6.47 -5.08
N CYS A 63 4.60 -5.43 -5.88
CA CYS A 63 4.14 -4.08 -5.55
C CYS A 63 2.61 -3.94 -5.64
N ALA A 64 1.98 -4.65 -6.57
CA ALA A 64 0.52 -4.69 -6.68
C ALA A 64 -0.10 -5.48 -5.53
N ASP A 65 0.52 -6.58 -5.11
CA ASP A 65 0.08 -7.38 -3.95
C ASP A 65 0.15 -6.57 -2.65
N LEU A 66 1.27 -5.87 -2.41
CA LEU A 66 1.38 -4.94 -1.29
C LEU A 66 0.32 -3.82 -1.34
N LEU A 67 0.01 -3.28 -2.52
CA LEU A 67 -1.04 -2.28 -2.69
C LEU A 67 -2.43 -2.85 -2.36
N ILE A 68 -2.74 -4.08 -2.78
CA ILE A 68 -3.99 -4.77 -2.46
C ILE A 68 -4.11 -4.97 -0.94
N LEU A 69 -3.02 -5.36 -0.27
CA LEU A 69 -3.01 -5.49 1.19
C LEU A 69 -3.23 -4.16 1.90
N LEU A 70 -2.65 -3.06 1.42
CA LEU A 70 -2.87 -1.72 1.96
C LEU A 70 -4.34 -1.29 1.82
N LEU A 71 -4.94 -1.49 0.65
CA LEU A 71 -6.36 -1.20 0.41
C LEU A 71 -7.27 -2.02 1.32
N GLY A 72 -7.00 -3.33 1.46
CA GLY A 72 -7.77 -4.17 2.35
C GLY A 72 -7.55 -3.83 3.82
N THR A 73 -6.40 -3.26 4.18
CA THR A 73 -6.12 -2.76 5.54
C THR A 73 -6.94 -1.52 5.83
N ALA A 74 -7.11 -0.63 4.84
CA ALA A 74 -8.02 0.51 4.95
C ALA A 74 -9.48 0.08 5.12
N ILE A 75 -9.90 -0.97 4.41
CA ILE A 75 -11.23 -1.57 4.56
C ILE A 75 -11.41 -2.14 5.98
N ALA A 76 -10.47 -2.99 6.42
CA ALA A 76 -10.54 -3.64 7.73
C ALA A 76 -10.40 -2.66 8.91
N GLY A 77 -9.63 -1.59 8.73
CA GLY A 77 -9.44 -0.53 9.72
C GLY A 77 -10.45 0.61 9.63
N GLU A 78 -11.41 0.54 8.72
CA GLU A 78 -12.48 1.53 8.53
C GLU A 78 -11.98 2.98 8.38
N PHE A 79 -10.89 3.19 7.63
CA PHE A 79 -10.31 4.53 7.40
C PHE A 79 -10.21 4.91 5.91
N ASP A 80 -10.35 6.20 5.64
CA ASP A 80 -10.22 6.75 4.28
C ASP A 80 -8.74 6.93 3.91
N LEU A 81 -8.17 5.89 3.32
CA LEU A 81 -6.78 5.92 2.83
C LEU A 81 -6.58 6.90 1.66
N GLN A 82 -7.59 7.22 0.86
CA GLN A 82 -7.45 8.20 -0.23
C GLN A 82 -7.29 9.61 0.33
N GLN A 83 -8.14 9.99 1.29
CA GLN A 83 -8.02 11.27 1.97
C GLN A 83 -6.70 11.35 2.74
N ALA A 84 -6.34 10.30 3.49
CA ALA A 84 -5.06 10.25 4.21
C ALA A 84 -3.85 10.40 3.29
N PHE A 85 -3.90 9.80 2.10
CA PHE A 85 -2.86 9.96 1.07
C PHE A 85 -2.75 11.42 0.62
N TRP A 86 -3.86 12.06 0.25
CA TRP A 86 -3.85 13.45 -0.22
C TRP A 86 -3.42 14.43 0.86
N ASP A 87 -3.91 14.26 2.09
CA ASP A 87 -3.48 15.04 3.25
C ASP A 87 -1.96 14.92 3.46
N LYS A 88 -1.40 13.72 3.25
CA LYS A 88 0.04 13.51 3.33
C LYS A 88 0.77 14.18 2.18
N MET A 89 0.27 14.08 0.95
CA MET A 89 0.89 14.70 -0.23
C MET A 89 0.94 16.23 -0.11
N THR A 90 -0.16 16.87 0.31
CA THR A 90 -0.18 18.33 0.55
C THR A 90 0.86 18.74 1.59
N LYS A 91 1.05 17.94 2.66
CA LYS A 91 2.11 18.18 3.65
C LYS A 91 3.52 17.99 3.08
N LEU A 92 3.70 17.09 2.11
CA LEU A 92 5.00 16.80 1.49
C LEU A 92 5.38 17.85 0.44
N GLU A 93 4.42 18.38 -0.33
CA GLU A 93 4.65 19.43 -1.32
C GLU A 93 5.23 20.71 -0.70
N GLY A 94 4.88 21.01 0.55
CA GLY A 94 5.47 22.12 1.30
C GLY A 94 6.89 21.90 1.82
N ARG A 95 7.50 20.72 1.61
CA ARG A 95 8.82 20.38 2.17
C ARG A 95 9.95 20.65 1.17
N SER A 96 11.06 21.18 1.68
CA SER A 96 12.30 21.31 0.91
C SER A 96 12.93 19.94 0.68
N SER A 97 13.30 19.61 -0.56
CA SER A 97 14.11 18.44 -0.87
C SER A 97 15.58 18.70 -0.52
N ARG A 98 16.28 17.69 0.03
CA ARG A 98 17.73 17.75 0.29
C ARG A 98 18.40 16.47 -0.18
N VAL A 99 19.66 16.58 -0.58
CA VAL A 99 20.50 15.42 -0.89
C VAL A 99 21.14 14.91 0.41
N VAL A 100 20.87 13.67 0.78
CA VAL A 100 21.48 12.97 1.92
C VAL A 100 22.12 11.69 1.39
N ASN A 101 23.42 11.49 1.64
CA ASN A 101 24.19 10.34 1.13
C ASN A 101 24.06 10.11 -0.39
N GLY A 102 24.06 11.19 -1.16
CA GLY A 102 23.94 11.15 -2.62
C GLY A 102 22.53 10.82 -3.14
N ARG A 103 21.51 10.75 -2.27
CA ARG A 103 20.12 10.48 -2.64
C ARG A 103 19.22 11.63 -2.23
N ILE A 104 18.22 11.96 -3.04
CA ILE A 104 17.22 12.97 -2.69
C ILE A 104 16.31 12.39 -1.61
N ARG A 105 16.11 13.16 -0.54
CA ARG A 105 15.17 12.85 0.55
C ARG A 105 14.22 14.03 0.76
N VAL A 106 12.94 13.72 0.89
CA VAL A 106 11.88 14.69 1.26
C VAL A 106 11.41 14.30 2.67
N SER A 107 11.76 15.10 3.68
CA SER A 107 11.42 14.83 5.08
C SER A 107 11.04 16.10 5.84
N GLU A 108 10.15 15.95 6.83
CA GLU A 108 9.92 16.97 7.86
C GLU A 108 11.16 16.92 8.75
N PHE A 109 12.00 17.95 8.66
CA PHE A 109 13.07 18.14 9.61
C PHE A 109 12.47 18.88 10.80
N THR A 110 11.96 18.16 11.79
CA THR A 110 11.84 18.70 13.14
C THR A 110 13.22 18.58 13.76
N ASP A 111 13.95 19.68 13.88
CA ASP A 111 15.21 19.70 14.64
C ASP A 111 14.92 19.09 16.03
N SER A 112 15.49 17.90 16.28
CA SER A 112 15.46 17.20 17.58
C SER A 112 16.89 16.86 17.94
#